data_AF-A0A382TK77-F1
#
_entry.id   AF-A0A382TK77-F1
#
_cell.length_a   1.000
_cell.length_b   1.000
_cell.length_c   1.000
_cell.angle_alpha   90.00
_cell.angle_beta   90.00
_cell.angle_gamma   90.00
#
_symmetry.space_group_name_H-M   'P 1'
#
loop_
_entity.id
_entity.type
_entity.pdbx_description
1 polymer ?
#
loop_
_entity_poly.entity_id
_entity_poly.type
_entity_poly.pdbx_seq_one_letter_code
_entity_poly.pdbx_strand_id
1 'polypeptide(L)'
;MGISAPLFNKILETNHLVKGRLNVKDSDLKKIYLALQKDDEHLGNKLSHHEKQIKTQISKRNAIKVERKRNYETLQKSFYPTTNKVSLLYKKQGESHYIKARFYWGSKQREVQVGSIPIVIEIINNLIVNKILTDIKEIKTTSITWEQINKRPQLINAIKVIATLKAQEYILRRLLAAKLKV
;
A
#
# COMPACT_ATOMS: atom_id res chain seq x y z
N MET A 1 -1.91 -9.88 42.91
CA MET A 1 -2.16 -9.09 44.13
C MET A 1 -2.63 -10.05 45.21
N GLY A 2 -1.91 -10.18 46.33
CA GLY A 2 -2.28 -11.10 47.40
C GLY A 2 -3.56 -10.65 48.10
N ILE A 3 -4.59 -11.49 48.11
CA ILE A 3 -5.81 -11.22 48.86
C ILE A 3 -5.51 -11.43 50.35
N SER A 4 -5.71 -10.39 51.15
CA SER A 4 -5.61 -10.51 52.59
C SER A 4 -6.73 -11.44 53.10
N ALA A 5 -6.42 -12.23 54.14
CA ALA A 5 -7.36 -13.10 54.85
C ALA A 5 -8.81 -12.57 55.03
N PRO A 6 -9.07 -11.26 55.25
CA PRO A 6 -10.44 -10.74 55.37
C PRO A 6 -11.36 -10.93 54.15
N LEU A 7 -10.87 -11.03 52.91
CA LEU A 7 -11.78 -11.19 51.75
C LEU A 7 -12.38 -12.61 51.67
N PHE A 8 -11.59 -13.64 51.99
CA PHE A 8 -12.07 -15.02 51.99
C PHE A 8 -13.06 -15.27 53.14
N ASN A 9 -12.80 -14.70 54.32
CA ASN A 9 -13.72 -14.75 55.45
C ASN A 9 -15.06 -14.08 55.12
N LYS A 10 -15.02 -12.92 54.44
CA LYS A 10 -16.23 -12.24 53.96
C LYS A 10 -16.98 -13.05 52.90
N ILE A 11 -16.27 -13.80 52.05
CA ILE A 11 -16.88 -14.74 51.09
C ILE A 11 -17.56 -15.88 51.84
N LEU A 12 -16.97 -16.45 52.89
CA LEU A 12 -17.61 -17.48 53.72
C LEU A 12 -18.83 -16.94 54.49
N GLU A 13 -18.80 -15.68 54.94
CA GLU A 13 -19.92 -15.04 55.65
C GLU A 13 -21.10 -14.69 54.73
N THR A 14 -20.83 -14.28 53.49
CA THR A 14 -21.86 -13.86 52.51
C THR A 14 -22.32 -14.98 51.59
N ASN A 15 -21.47 -15.95 51.31
CA ASN A 15 -21.86 -17.19 50.66
C ASN A 15 -22.55 -18.01 51.75
N HIS A 16 -23.86 -18.25 51.62
CA HIS A 16 -24.60 -19.15 52.49
C HIS A 16 -24.15 -20.60 52.27
N LEU A 17 -22.84 -20.87 52.32
CA LEU A 17 -22.24 -22.19 52.40
C LEU A 17 -22.84 -22.81 53.65
N VAL A 18 -23.68 -23.78 53.35
CA VAL A 18 -25.01 -23.92 53.88
C VAL A 18 -25.03 -23.85 55.40
N LYS A 19 -26.02 -23.15 55.99
CA LYS A 19 -26.44 -23.27 57.40
C LYS A 19 -26.43 -24.75 57.86
N GLY A 20 -25.26 -25.30 58.18
CA GLY A 20 -24.99 -26.69 58.54
C GLY A 20 -25.07 -27.80 57.46
N ARG A 21 -25.26 -27.56 56.14
CA ARG A 21 -25.46 -28.69 55.17
C ARG A 21 -24.24 -29.13 54.35
N LEU A 22 -23.17 -28.34 54.29
CA LEU A 22 -21.96 -28.74 53.57
C LEU A 22 -20.91 -29.24 54.58
N ASN A 23 -20.69 -30.56 54.64
CA ASN A 23 -19.71 -31.17 55.55
C ASN A 23 -18.29 -31.12 54.96
N VAL A 24 -17.72 -29.91 54.81
CA VAL A 24 -16.37 -29.70 54.25
C VAL A 24 -15.62 -28.73 55.16
N LYS A 25 -14.33 -28.99 55.40
CA LYS A 25 -13.48 -28.13 56.23
C LYS A 25 -13.18 -26.82 55.50
N ASP A 26 -13.22 -25.70 56.23
CA ASP A 26 -12.87 -24.37 55.70
C ASP A 26 -11.47 -24.31 55.08
N SER A 27 -10.52 -25.09 55.62
CA SER A 27 -9.17 -25.19 55.08
C SER A 27 -9.14 -25.81 53.68
N ASP A 28 -10.03 -26.75 53.40
CA ASP A 28 -10.13 -27.39 52.09
C ASP A 28 -10.86 -26.48 51.09
N LEU A 29 -11.91 -25.76 51.53
CA LEU A 29 -12.54 -24.70 50.73
C LEU A 29 -11.54 -23.59 50.36
N LYS A 30 -10.68 -23.19 51.30
CA LYS A 30 -9.62 -22.20 51.05
C LYS A 30 -8.59 -22.70 50.04
N LYS A 31 -8.18 -23.97 50.11
CA LYS A 31 -7.28 -24.57 49.11
C LYS A 31 -7.90 -24.56 47.72
N ILE A 32 -9.17 -24.96 47.59
CA ILE A 32 -9.88 -24.97 46.31
C ILE A 32 -10.00 -23.56 45.75
N TYR A 33 -10.37 -22.57 46.57
CA TYR A 33 -10.44 -21.18 46.15
C TYR A 33 -9.11 -20.67 45.60
N LEU A 34 -8.02 -20.88 46.34
CA LEU A 34 -6.68 -20.46 45.92
C LEU A 34 -6.20 -21.19 44.65
N ALA A 35 -6.52 -22.48 44.52
CA ALA A 35 -6.21 -23.26 43.33
C ALA A 35 -6.94 -22.71 42.10
N LEU A 36 -8.27 -22.52 42.20
CA LEU A 36 -9.08 -21.97 41.11
C LEU A 36 -8.66 -20.55 40.73
N GLN A 37 -8.32 -19.70 41.70
CA GLN A 37 -7.82 -18.36 41.44
C GLN A 37 -6.49 -18.38 40.67
N LYS A 38 -5.57 -19.27 41.07
CA LYS A 38 -4.28 -19.43 40.40
C LYS A 38 -4.46 -19.99 38.98
N ASP A 39 -5.37 -20.95 38.81
CA ASP A 39 -5.67 -21.54 37.51
C ASP A 39 -6.32 -20.51 36.57
N ASP A 40 -7.25 -19.68 37.06
CA ASP A 40 -7.84 -18.59 36.30
C ASP A 40 -6.78 -17.55 35.89
N GLU A 41 -5.91 -17.13 36.81
CA GLU A 41 -4.79 -16.24 36.48
C GLU A 41 -3.86 -16.85 35.42
N HIS A 42 -3.56 -18.16 35.53
CA HIS A 42 -2.76 -18.86 34.54
C HIS A 42 -3.44 -18.90 33.16
N LEU A 43 -4.75 -19.19 33.12
CA LEU A 43 -5.54 -19.19 31.88
C LEU A 43 -5.63 -17.80 31.26
N GLY A 44 -5.85 -16.75 32.06
CA GLY A 44 -5.86 -15.36 31.61
C GLY A 44 -4.53 -14.95 30.98
N ASN A 45 -3.41 -15.35 31.59
CA ASN A 45 -2.07 -15.13 31.03
C ASN A 45 -1.87 -15.87 29.70
N LYS A 46 -2.31 -17.13 29.61
CA LYS A 46 -2.24 -17.94 28.39
C LYS A 46 -3.08 -17.33 27.26
N LEU A 47 -4.30 -16.88 27.56
CA LEU A 47 -5.18 -16.18 26.62
C LEU A 47 -4.50 -14.91 26.09
N SER A 48 -3.99 -14.05 26.99
CA SER A 48 -3.30 -12.81 26.60
C SER A 48 -2.08 -13.08 25.71
N HIS A 49 -1.32 -14.15 26.00
CA HIS A 49 -0.20 -14.55 25.16
C HIS A 49 -0.64 -14.92 23.74
N HIS A 50 -1.68 -15.75 23.60
CA HIS A 50 -2.21 -16.13 22.29
C HIS A 50 -2.80 -14.94 21.53
N GLU A 51 -3.50 -14.02 22.19
CA GLU A 51 -3.99 -12.79 21.56
C GLU A 51 -2.86 -11.93 21.00
N LYS A 52 -1.74 -11.80 21.74
CA LYS A 52 -0.55 -11.09 21.27
C LYS A 52 0.03 -11.77 20.02
N GLN A 53 0.16 -13.10 20.05
CA GLN A 53 0.63 -13.87 18.89
C GLN A 53 -0.27 -13.64 17.66
N ILE A 54 -1.60 -13.72 17.82
CA ILE A 54 -2.56 -13.49 16.74
C ILE A 54 -2.41 -12.07 16.17
N LYS A 55 -2.33 -11.04 17.02
CA LYS A 55 -2.11 -9.65 16.59
C LYS A 55 -0.81 -9.53 15.77
N THR A 56 0.28 -10.13 16.23
CA THR A 56 1.54 -10.15 15.47
C THR A 56 1.39 -10.84 14.12
N GLN A 57 0.69 -11.99 14.05
CA GLN A 57 0.48 -12.70 12.78
C GLN A 57 -0.39 -11.91 11.80
N ILE A 58 -1.43 -11.23 12.28
CA ILE A 58 -2.26 -10.34 11.46
C ILE A 58 -1.41 -9.20 10.88
N SER A 59 -0.54 -8.58 11.69
CA SER A 59 0.38 -7.54 11.23
C SER A 59 1.35 -8.04 10.15
N LYS A 60 1.95 -9.22 10.35
CA LYS A 60 2.82 -9.87 9.35
C LYS A 60 2.07 -10.14 8.04
N ARG A 61 0.86 -10.71 8.12
CA ARG A 61 -0.01 -10.94 6.96
C ARG A 61 -0.31 -9.64 6.21
N ASN A 62 -0.61 -8.56 6.92
CA ASN A 62 -0.90 -7.27 6.32
C ASN A 62 0.32 -6.67 5.62
N ALA A 63 1.52 -6.80 6.21
CA ALA A 63 2.76 -6.38 5.57
C ALA A 63 3.00 -7.11 4.24
N ILE A 64 2.83 -8.44 4.23
CA ILE A 64 2.91 -9.25 3.00
C ILE A 64 1.88 -8.80 1.96
N LYS A 65 0.64 -8.52 2.37
CA LYS A 65 -0.41 -8.04 1.47
C LYS A 65 -0.03 -6.71 0.81
N VAL A 66 0.54 -5.78 1.57
CA VAL A 66 1.01 -4.49 1.06
C VAL A 66 2.15 -4.69 0.06
N GLU A 67 3.12 -5.54 0.38
CA GLU A 67 4.23 -5.86 -0.51
C GLU A 67 3.76 -6.50 -1.82
N ARG A 68 2.87 -7.49 -1.75
CA ARG A 68 2.25 -8.12 -2.92
C ARG A 68 1.54 -7.10 -3.81
N LYS A 69 0.75 -6.19 -3.21
CA LYS A 69 0.07 -5.11 -3.96
C LYS A 69 1.08 -4.21 -4.69
N ARG A 70 2.17 -3.83 -4.02
CA ARG A 70 3.23 -3.00 -4.61
C ARG A 70 3.95 -3.72 -5.76
N ASN A 71 4.26 -5.01 -5.60
CA ASN A 71 4.90 -5.82 -6.63
C ASN A 71 3.99 -6.00 -7.84
N TYR A 72 2.70 -6.26 -7.62
CA TYR A 72 1.71 -6.34 -8.68
C TYR A 72 1.58 -5.01 -9.44
N GLU A 73 1.44 -3.88 -8.74
CA GLU A 73 1.41 -2.55 -9.36
C GLU A 73 2.66 -2.31 -10.23
N THR A 74 3.84 -2.67 -9.70
CA THR A 74 5.12 -2.50 -10.38
C THR A 74 5.19 -3.36 -11.64
N LEU A 75 4.84 -4.65 -11.56
CA LEU A 75 4.82 -5.55 -12.71
C LEU A 75 3.91 -4.99 -13.82
N GLN A 76 2.69 -4.58 -13.46
CA GLN A 76 1.73 -4.01 -14.39
C GLN A 76 2.29 -2.76 -15.07
N LYS A 77 2.84 -1.81 -14.31
CA LYS A 77 3.35 -0.55 -14.89
C LYS A 77 4.67 -0.70 -15.66
N SER A 78 5.46 -1.72 -15.34
CA SER A 78 6.75 -1.97 -15.99
C SER A 78 6.63 -2.78 -17.28
N PHE A 79 5.64 -3.67 -17.40
CA PHE A 79 5.57 -4.61 -18.52
C PHE A 79 4.24 -4.58 -19.28
N TYR A 80 3.20 -3.96 -18.70
CA TYR A 80 1.88 -3.81 -19.32
C TYR A 80 1.40 -2.35 -19.19
N PRO A 81 2.17 -1.38 -19.67
CA PRO A 81 1.93 0.01 -19.36
C PRO A 81 0.68 0.53 -20.13
N THR A 82 -0.13 1.37 -19.48
CA THR A 82 -1.40 1.85 -20.03
C THR A 82 -1.45 3.38 -20.06
N THR A 83 -1.96 3.96 -21.15
CA THR A 83 -2.13 5.42 -21.31
C THR A 83 -3.16 6.03 -20.36
N ASN A 84 -4.16 5.26 -19.92
CA ASN A 84 -5.24 5.73 -19.04
C ASN A 84 -4.77 6.17 -17.64
N LYS A 85 -3.58 5.74 -17.20
CA LYS A 85 -3.04 6.01 -15.86
C LYS A 85 -1.97 7.10 -15.84
N VAL A 86 -1.85 7.86 -16.94
CA VAL A 86 -0.88 8.94 -17.11
C VAL A 86 -1.61 10.23 -17.44
N SER A 87 -1.34 11.27 -16.66
CA SER A 87 -1.79 12.64 -16.92
C SER A 87 -0.66 13.44 -17.54
N LEU A 88 -0.99 14.34 -18.45
CA LEU A 88 -0.01 15.24 -19.06
C LEU A 88 -0.09 16.62 -18.39
N LEU A 89 1.06 17.26 -18.22
CA LEU A 89 1.19 18.60 -17.70
C LEU A 89 2.12 19.38 -18.61
N TYR A 90 1.81 20.63 -18.90
CA TYR A 90 2.73 21.54 -19.55
C TYR A 90 3.23 22.54 -18.52
N LYS A 91 4.54 22.57 -18.30
CA LYS A 91 5.16 23.38 -17.25
C LYS A 91 6.38 24.11 -17.78
N LYS A 92 6.55 25.36 -17.33
CA LYS A 92 7.82 26.10 -17.44
C LYS A 92 8.83 25.50 -16.45
N GLN A 93 10.06 25.27 -16.90
CA GLN A 93 11.20 24.87 -16.09
C GLN A 93 12.44 25.62 -16.58
N GLY A 94 12.90 26.59 -15.79
CA GLY A 94 13.87 27.58 -16.25
C GLY A 94 13.28 28.39 -17.42
N GLU A 95 14.07 28.60 -18.46
CA GLU A 95 13.65 29.34 -19.66
C GLU A 95 12.85 28.51 -20.68
N SER A 96 12.62 27.22 -20.41
CA SER A 96 12.00 26.30 -21.36
C SER A 96 10.69 25.72 -20.85
N HIS A 97 9.82 25.33 -21.77
CA HIS A 97 8.56 24.65 -21.45
C HIS A 97 8.60 23.19 -21.88
N TYR A 98 8.11 22.32 -20.99
CA TYR A 98 8.12 20.89 -21.20
C TYR A 98 6.77 20.26 -20.89
N ILE A 99 6.44 19.25 -21.68
CA ILE A 99 5.40 18.30 -21.36
C ILE A 99 5.98 17.30 -20.34
N LYS A 100 5.30 17.15 -19.21
CA LYS A 100 5.58 16.16 -18.17
C LYS A 100 4.46 15.14 -18.08
N ALA A 101 4.85 13.91 -17.81
CA ALA A 101 3.95 12.82 -17.51
C ALA A 101 3.86 12.64 -16.00
N ARG A 102 2.64 12.69 -15.46
CA ARG A 102 2.33 12.45 -14.06
C ARG A 102 1.63 11.11 -13.89
N PHE A 103 2.13 10.29 -12.97
CA PHE A 103 1.57 8.97 -12.69
C PHE A 103 1.83 8.56 -11.24
N TYR A 104 1.03 7.64 -10.72
CA TYR A 104 1.29 7.01 -9.42
C TYR A 104 2.15 5.76 -9.58
N TRP A 105 3.13 5.58 -8.71
CA TRP A 105 3.89 4.34 -8.56
C TRP A 105 4.58 4.28 -7.19
N GLY A 106 4.46 3.14 -6.49
CA GLY A 106 5.09 2.93 -5.19
C GLY A 106 4.50 3.85 -4.12
N SER A 107 3.17 3.99 -4.13
CA SER A 107 2.39 4.85 -3.23
C SER A 107 2.75 6.34 -3.29
N LYS A 108 3.41 6.79 -4.36
CA LYS A 108 3.79 8.19 -4.56
C LYS A 108 3.42 8.65 -5.97
N GLN A 109 3.06 9.92 -6.07
CA GLN A 109 2.94 10.60 -7.35
C GLN A 109 4.35 10.89 -7.88
N ARG A 110 4.59 10.58 -9.15
CA ARG A 110 5.84 10.79 -9.87
C ARG A 110 5.59 11.66 -11.07
N GLU A 111 6.60 12.45 -11.45
CA GLU A 111 6.62 13.22 -12.68
C GLU A 111 7.88 12.87 -13.46
N VAL A 112 7.74 12.63 -14.76
CA VAL A 112 8.86 12.45 -15.69
C VAL A 112 8.71 13.41 -16.85
N GLN A 113 9.84 13.90 -17.36
CA GLN A 113 9.84 14.76 -18.54
C GLN A 113 9.58 13.91 -19.78
N VAL A 114 8.61 14.33 -20.60
CA VAL A 114 8.34 13.74 -21.92
C VAL A 114 9.20 14.42 -22.97
N GLY A 115 9.18 15.76 -23.01
CA GLY A 115 9.97 16.58 -23.92
C GLY A 115 9.36 17.97 -24.11
N SER A 116 10.05 18.83 -24.87
CA SER A 116 9.46 20.06 -25.41
C SER A 116 8.48 19.70 -26.54
N ILE A 117 7.61 20.63 -26.93
CA ILE A 117 6.64 20.37 -28.01
C ILE A 117 7.34 19.92 -29.31
N PRO A 118 8.37 20.61 -29.83
CA PRO A 118 9.02 20.19 -31.08
C PRO A 118 9.56 18.76 -31.01
N ILE A 119 10.25 18.40 -29.92
CA ILE A 119 10.80 17.05 -29.71
C ILE A 119 9.68 16.01 -29.64
N VAL A 120 8.58 16.32 -28.96
CA VAL A 120 7.45 15.39 -28.85
C VAL A 120 6.79 15.16 -30.21
N ILE A 121 6.66 16.19 -31.04
CA ILE A 121 6.12 16.08 -32.41
C ILE A 121 7.05 15.22 -33.28
N GLU A 122 8.36 15.41 -33.19
CA GLU A 122 9.35 14.58 -33.87
C GLU A 122 9.22 13.10 -33.48
N ILE A 123 9.11 12.80 -32.18
CA ILE A 123 8.90 11.44 -31.69
C ILE A 123 7.58 10.87 -32.22
N ILE A 124 6.49 11.65 -32.24
CA ILE A 124 5.21 11.20 -32.81
C ILE A 124 5.36 10.81 -34.28
N ASN A 125 6.00 11.66 -35.10
CA ASN A 125 6.21 11.38 -36.51
C ASN A 125 7.06 10.10 -36.70
N ASN A 126 8.10 9.92 -35.89
CA ASN A 126 8.89 8.69 -35.89
C ASN A 126 8.04 7.45 -35.53
N LEU A 127 7.12 7.55 -34.57
CA LEU A 127 6.21 6.45 -34.22
C LEU A 127 5.20 6.15 -35.34
N ILE A 128 4.76 7.16 -36.10
CA ILE A 128 3.89 6.99 -37.28
C ILE A 128 4.64 6.25 -38.38
N VAL A 129 5.87 6.68 -38.70
CA VAL A 129 6.73 6.04 -39.72
C VAL A 129 6.96 4.56 -39.38
N ASN A 130 7.19 4.26 -38.09
CA ASN A 130 7.37 2.90 -37.59
C ASN A 130 6.05 2.10 -37.44
N LYS A 131 4.91 2.63 -37.89
CA LYS A 131 3.57 2.01 -37.82
C LYS A 131 3.12 1.66 -36.40
N ILE A 132 3.64 2.35 -35.38
CA ILE A 132 3.23 2.21 -33.98
C ILE A 132 1.97 3.04 -33.71
N LEU A 133 1.89 4.23 -34.34
CA LEU A 133 0.70 5.08 -34.30
C LEU A 133 0.04 5.07 -35.68
N THR A 134 -1.11 4.40 -35.79
CA THR A 134 -1.86 4.24 -37.05
C THR A 134 -2.98 5.24 -37.22
N ASP A 135 -3.52 5.76 -36.12
CA ASP A 135 -4.77 6.54 -36.11
C ASP A 135 -4.54 8.05 -36.26
N ILE A 136 -3.32 8.44 -36.62
CA ILE A 136 -2.91 9.84 -36.75
C ILE A 136 -2.00 10.02 -37.96
N LYS A 137 -2.23 11.09 -38.72
CA LYS A 137 -1.38 11.49 -39.84
C LYS A 137 -0.16 12.24 -39.35
N GLU A 138 0.90 12.18 -40.15
CA GLU A 138 2.13 12.93 -39.90
C GLU A 138 1.86 14.43 -39.69
N ILE A 139 2.52 14.99 -38.68
CA ILE A 139 2.36 16.36 -38.27
C ILE A 139 3.42 17.19 -38.98
N LYS A 140 2.99 18.03 -39.92
CA LYS A 140 3.90 18.82 -40.77
C LYS A 140 4.51 20.04 -40.10
N THR A 141 4.02 20.46 -38.94
CA THR A 141 4.48 21.67 -38.25
C THR A 141 4.94 21.38 -36.82
N THR A 142 6.06 21.98 -36.43
CA THR A 142 6.62 21.96 -35.08
C THR A 142 6.18 23.17 -34.25
N SER A 143 5.55 24.19 -34.86
CA SER A 143 5.13 25.45 -34.21
C SER A 143 3.74 25.40 -33.56
N ILE A 144 3.26 24.21 -33.20
CA ILE A 144 1.96 24.03 -32.53
C ILE A 144 2.03 24.42 -31.05
N THR A 145 1.01 25.09 -30.51
CA THR A 145 0.96 25.43 -29.08
C THR A 145 0.33 24.32 -28.24
N TRP A 146 0.54 24.36 -26.92
CA TRP A 146 -0.07 23.40 -25.99
C TRP A 146 -1.61 23.47 -26.00
N GLU A 147 -2.18 24.66 -26.13
CA GLU A 147 -3.63 24.89 -26.21
C GLU A 147 -4.22 24.24 -27.47
N GLN A 148 -3.49 24.30 -28.59
CA GLN A 148 -3.90 23.64 -29.83
C GLN A 148 -3.79 22.11 -29.72
N ILE A 149 -2.75 21.60 -29.05
CA ILE A 149 -2.61 20.17 -28.76
C ILE A 149 -3.78 19.67 -27.89
N ASN A 150 -4.12 20.38 -26.82
CA ASN A 150 -5.19 19.98 -25.90
C ASN A 150 -6.57 19.85 -26.55
N LYS A 151 -6.82 20.56 -27.65
CA LYS A 151 -8.06 20.48 -28.42
C LYS A 151 -8.10 19.27 -29.37
N ARG A 152 -7.02 18.50 -29.50
CA ARG A 152 -6.89 17.38 -30.44
C ARG A 152 -6.68 16.07 -29.67
N PRO A 153 -7.76 15.29 -29.42
CA PRO A 153 -7.68 14.04 -28.64
C PRO A 153 -6.65 13.04 -29.20
N GLN A 154 -6.53 12.93 -30.52
CA GLN A 154 -5.55 12.06 -31.18
C GLN A 154 -4.11 12.42 -30.81
N LEU A 155 -3.77 13.72 -30.77
CA LEU A 155 -2.44 14.18 -30.33
C LEU A 155 -2.23 13.92 -28.85
N ILE A 156 -3.22 14.20 -28.00
CA ILE A 156 -3.11 13.90 -26.56
C ILE A 156 -2.89 12.41 -26.33
N ASN A 157 -3.57 11.54 -27.06
CA ASN A 157 -3.38 10.10 -26.97
C ASN A 157 -1.99 9.68 -27.45
N ALA A 158 -1.49 10.21 -28.57
CA ALA A 158 -0.13 9.98 -29.04
C ALA A 158 0.93 10.42 -28.02
N ILE A 159 0.77 11.60 -27.41
CA ILE A 159 1.66 12.08 -26.34
C ILE A 159 1.57 11.18 -25.11
N LYS A 160 0.37 10.69 -24.77
CA LYS A 160 0.21 9.72 -23.68
C LYS A 160 0.92 8.40 -23.94
N VAL A 161 1.03 7.94 -25.19
CA VAL A 161 1.84 6.76 -25.54
C VAL A 161 3.31 7.01 -25.20
N ILE A 162 3.87 8.13 -25.63
CA ILE A 162 5.27 8.50 -25.31
C ILE A 162 5.46 8.65 -23.79
N ALA A 163 4.54 9.33 -23.13
CA ALA A 163 4.54 9.54 -21.68
C ALA A 163 4.51 8.21 -20.91
N THR A 164 3.76 7.23 -21.42
CA THR A 164 3.65 5.89 -20.86
C THR A 164 4.96 5.12 -20.99
N LEU A 165 5.64 5.22 -22.13
CA LEU A 165 6.97 4.65 -22.34
C LEU A 165 8.02 5.30 -21.42
N LYS A 166 7.98 6.62 -21.26
CA LYS A 166 8.88 7.34 -20.33
C LYS A 166 8.63 6.98 -18.87
N ALA A 167 7.38 6.81 -18.47
CA ALA A 167 7.03 6.31 -17.14
C ALA A 167 7.53 4.88 -16.92
N GLN A 168 7.37 4.01 -17.92
CA GLN A 168 7.88 2.63 -17.90
C GLN A 168 9.41 2.61 -17.74
N GLU A 169 10.13 3.38 -18.57
CA GLU A 169 11.58 3.52 -18.52
C GLU A 169 12.04 3.97 -17.12
N TYR A 170 11.40 5.00 -16.55
CA TYR A 170 11.70 5.50 -15.21
C TYR A 170 11.58 4.41 -14.14
N ILE A 171 10.51 3.61 -14.19
CA ILE A 171 10.30 2.52 -13.24
C ILE A 171 11.39 1.46 -13.42
N LEU A 172 11.63 1.01 -14.65
CA LEU A 172 12.61 -0.02 -14.96
C LEU A 172 14.03 0.39 -14.51
N ARG A 173 14.48 1.61 -14.81
CA ARG A 173 15.79 2.12 -14.35
C ARG A 173 15.93 2.05 -12.83
N ARG A 174 14.88 2.41 -12.09
CA ARG A 174 14.88 2.33 -10.62
C ARG A 174 14.90 0.90 -10.11
N LEU A 175 14.22 -0.03 -10.79
CA LEU A 175 14.25 -1.44 -10.44
C LEU A 175 15.63 -2.05 -10.71
N LEU A 176 16.26 -1.73 -11.83
CA LEU A 176 17.62 -2.17 -12.17
C LEU A 176 18.61 -1.70 -11.10
N ALA A 177 18.60 -0.40 -10.76
CA ALA A 177 19.47 0.16 -9.73
C ALA A 177 19.21 -0.49 -8.35
N ALA A 178 17.96 -0.78 -8.00
CA ALA A 178 17.62 -1.32 -6.68
C ALA A 178 17.85 -2.84 -6.56
N LYS A 179 17.69 -3.61 -7.64
CA LYS A 179 17.71 -5.09 -7.61
C LYS A 179 18.97 -5.71 -8.15
N LEU A 180 19.61 -5.09 -9.14
CA LEU A 180 20.75 -5.68 -9.84
C LEU A 180 22.10 -5.02 -9.46
N LYS A 181 22.10 -3.99 -8.60
CA LYS A 181 23.32 -3.21 -8.25
C LYS A 181 24.15 -2.82 -9.49
N VAL A 182 23.47 -2.42 -10.56
CA VAL A 182 24.10 -1.82 -11.75
C VAL A 182 23.99 -0.31 -11.65
#